data_AF-A0A2K3LDR9-F1
#
_entry.id   AF-A0A2K3LDR9-F1
#
_cell.length_a   1.000
_cell.length_b   1.000
_cell.length_c   1.000
_cell.angle_alpha   90.00
_cell.angle_beta   90.00
_cell.angle_gamma   90.00
#
_symmetry.space_group_name_H-M   'P 1'
#
loop_
_entity.id
_entity.type
_entity.pdbx_description
1 polymer ?
#
loop_
_entity_poly.entity_id
_entity_poly.type
_entity_poly.pdbx_seq_one_letter_code
_entity_poly.pdbx_strand_id
1 'polypeptide(L)'
;MSNDDISPKKTEGRIIYYHVAEDDGEVTDEGVQGYSLVFKGNGVEELRKKFEEETGLEGIIVCSRSPLNGKLYPLRLQLPPNNVTMQVVLVLPFSKVARELEAQGFL
;
A
#
# COMPACT_ATOMS: atom_id res chain seq x y z
N MET A 1 -31.00 30.16 5.25
CA MET A 1 -29.60 29.80 5.53
C MET A 1 -29.51 28.31 5.32
N SER A 2 -28.66 27.90 4.39
CA SER A 2 -28.64 26.58 3.76
C SER A 2 -28.44 25.46 4.79
N ASN A 3 -29.25 24.40 4.69
CA ASN A 3 -28.96 23.13 5.35
C ASN A 3 -27.88 22.44 4.51
N ASP A 4 -26.62 22.51 4.95
CA ASP A 4 -25.57 21.68 4.40
C ASP A 4 -25.88 20.22 4.76
N ASP A 5 -26.41 19.52 3.77
CA ASP A 5 -26.54 18.08 3.68
C ASP A 5 -25.18 17.42 3.97
N ILE A 6 -24.96 17.01 5.22
CA ILE A 6 -23.87 16.09 5.58
C ILE A 6 -24.35 14.69 5.20
N SER A 7 -24.56 14.46 3.90
CA SER A 7 -24.50 13.10 3.37
C SER A 7 -23.04 12.65 3.50
N PRO A 8 -22.74 11.48 4.09
CA PRO A 8 -21.40 10.92 3.99
C PRO A 8 -21.11 10.78 2.50
N LYS A 9 -20.21 11.63 1.97
CA LYS A 9 -19.77 11.57 0.58
C LYS A 9 -19.43 10.12 0.33
N LYS A 10 -20.17 9.45 -0.56
CA LYS A 10 -19.85 8.08 -0.98
C LYS A 10 -18.38 8.11 -1.38
N THR A 11 -17.54 7.47 -0.58
CA THR A 11 -16.11 7.43 -0.82
C THR A 11 -15.92 6.62 -2.09
N GLU A 12 -15.84 7.32 -3.22
CA GLU A 12 -15.64 6.67 -4.51
C GLU A 12 -14.18 6.17 -4.55
N GLY A 13 -13.98 4.87 -4.77
CA GLY A 13 -12.67 4.22 -4.76
C GLY A 13 -12.59 3.04 -3.79
N ARG A 14 -11.42 2.40 -3.75
CA ARG A 14 -11.10 1.30 -2.83
C ARG A 14 -10.32 1.83 -1.63
N ILE A 15 -10.51 1.20 -0.48
CA ILE A 15 -9.68 1.45 0.70
C ILE A 15 -8.42 0.57 0.59
N ILE A 16 -7.25 1.19 0.72
CA ILE A 16 -5.97 0.49 0.79
C ILE A 16 -5.37 0.75 2.16
N TYR A 17 -5.22 -0.32 2.93
CA TYR A 17 -4.47 -0.32 4.19
C TYR A 17 -2.99 -0.56 3.90
N TYR A 18 -2.13 0.18 4.59
CA TYR A 18 -0.70 0.05 4.38
C TYR A 18 0.10 0.16 5.68
N HIS A 19 1.26 -0.49 5.65
CA HIS A 19 2.31 -0.39 6.65
C HIS A 19 3.62 -0.07 5.94
N VAL A 20 4.52 0.66 6.58
CA VAL A 20 5.88 0.85 6.07
C VAL A 20 6.75 -0.27 6.67
N ALA A 21 7.49 -0.99 5.83
CA ALA A 21 8.47 -1.96 6.32
C ALA A 21 9.62 -1.20 6.97
N GLU A 22 9.74 -1.31 8.29
CA GLU A 22 10.89 -0.79 9.03
C GLU A 22 12.15 -1.64 8.74
N ASP A 23 13.33 -1.08 9.02
CA ASP A 23 14.63 -1.62 8.59
C ASP A 23 14.98 -2.98 9.25
N ASP A 24 14.32 -3.31 10.36
CA ASP A 24 14.46 -4.61 11.05
C ASP A 24 13.72 -5.76 10.33
N GLY A 25 12.86 -5.44 9.35
CA GLY A 25 12.10 -6.42 8.58
C GLY A 25 10.90 -6.99 9.34
N GLU A 26 10.59 -6.47 10.53
CA GLU A 26 9.38 -6.80 11.26
C GLU A 26 8.23 -5.99 10.66
N VAL A 27 7.37 -6.65 9.89
CA VAL A 27 6.05 -6.09 9.57
C VAL A 27 5.25 -6.17 10.86
N THR A 28 5.23 -5.10 11.65
CA THR A 28 4.56 -5.09 12.95
C THR A 28 3.15 -5.65 12.82
N ASP A 29 2.86 -6.59 13.71
CA ASP A 29 1.67 -7.43 13.78
C ASP A 29 0.36 -6.64 13.62
N GLU A 30 -0.67 -7.36 13.18
CA GLU A 30 -1.96 -6.93 12.60
C GLU A 30 -2.88 -6.13 13.56
N GLY A 31 -2.33 -5.62 14.67
CA GLY A 31 -3.03 -4.89 15.73
C GLY A 31 -2.68 -3.40 15.87
N VAL A 32 -1.62 -2.90 15.23
CA VAL A 32 -1.42 -1.44 15.11
C VAL A 32 -2.32 -0.97 13.99
N GLN A 33 -3.18 0.03 14.24
CA GLN A 33 -4.09 0.57 13.23
C GLN A 33 -3.25 1.08 12.04
N GLY A 34 -3.11 0.23 11.01
CA GLY A 34 -2.38 0.56 9.79
C GLY A 34 -2.96 1.82 9.17
N TYR A 35 -2.10 2.61 8.53
CA TYR A 35 -2.56 3.77 7.79
C TYR A 35 -3.49 3.32 6.64
N SER A 36 -4.38 4.20 6.20
CA SER A 36 -5.25 3.89 5.07
C SER A 36 -5.41 5.07 4.15
N LEU A 37 -5.62 4.79 2.87
CA LEU A 37 -5.99 5.78 1.87
C LEU A 37 -7.10 5.27 0.97
N VAL A 38 -7.76 6.19 0.29
CA VAL A 38 -8.74 5.89 -0.75
C VAL A 38 -8.07 6.02 -2.11
N PHE A 39 -8.17 4.97 -2.93
CA PHE A 39 -7.58 4.92 -4.26
C PHE A 39 -8.62 4.61 -5.33
N LYS A 40 -8.67 5.41 -6.40
CA LYS A 40 -9.62 5.23 -7.51
C LYS A 40 -9.02 4.56 -8.74
N GLY A 41 -7.69 4.49 -8.83
CA GLY A 41 -7.00 3.90 -9.96
C GLY A 41 -6.97 2.37 -9.93
N ASN A 42 -6.31 1.81 -10.96
CA ASN A 42 -5.98 0.39 -11.05
C ASN A 42 -4.49 0.14 -11.35
N GLY A 43 -3.71 1.19 -11.64
CA GLY A 43 -2.29 1.09 -11.93
C GLY A 43 -1.43 1.04 -10.68
N VAL A 44 -0.39 0.20 -10.69
CA VAL A 44 0.60 0.16 -9.59
C VAL A 44 1.42 1.44 -9.54
N GLU A 45 1.81 2.00 -10.70
CA GLU A 45 2.58 3.24 -10.76
C GLU A 45 1.80 4.44 -10.19
N GLU A 46 0.51 4.53 -10.52
CA GLU A 46 -0.38 5.56 -9.95
C GLU A 46 -0.55 5.37 -8.44
N LEU A 47 -0.70 4.12 -7.99
CA LEU A 47 -0.78 3.81 -6.57
C LEU A 47 0.52 4.19 -5.84
N ARG A 48 1.68 3.85 -6.42
CA ARG A 48 2.99 4.22 -5.89
C ARG A 48 3.10 5.74 -5.75
N LYS A 49 2.84 6.48 -6.82
CA LYS A 49 2.89 7.94 -6.79
C LYS A 49 1.95 8.51 -5.72
N LYS A 50 0.75 7.95 -5.58
CA LYS A 50 -0.20 8.37 -4.53
C LYS A 50 0.38 8.18 -3.13
N PHE A 51 1.06 7.07 -2.87
CA PHE A 51 1.73 6.86 -1.59
C PHE A 51 2.90 7.82 -1.38
N GLU A 52 3.71 8.08 -2.40
CA GLU A 52 4.82 9.04 -2.32
C GLU A 52 4.29 10.46 -1.99
N GLU A 53 3.20 10.88 -2.64
CA GLU A 53 2.52 12.15 -2.37
C GLU A 53 1.95 12.24 -0.94
N GLU A 54 1.34 11.17 -0.43
CA GLU A 54 0.69 11.17 0.90
C GLU A 54 1.69 11.01 2.05
N THR A 55 2.79 10.29 1.84
CA THR A 55 3.76 9.95 2.88
C THR A 55 5.03 10.81 2.82
N GLY A 56 5.31 11.46 1.68
CA GLY A 56 6.57 12.16 1.43
C GLY A 56 7.77 11.24 1.24
N LEU A 57 7.56 9.92 1.15
CA LEU A 57 8.59 8.92 0.87
C LEU A 57 8.84 8.84 -0.63
N GLU A 58 10.08 8.57 -1.02
CA GLU A 58 10.46 8.46 -2.44
C GLU A 58 10.99 7.07 -2.78
N GLY A 59 10.73 6.62 -4.00
CA GLY A 59 11.28 5.37 -4.54
C GLY A 59 10.72 4.14 -3.83
N ILE A 60 9.54 4.26 -3.23
CA ILE A 60 8.91 3.17 -2.47
C ILE A 60 8.55 2.00 -3.40
N ILE A 61 8.70 0.80 -2.87
CA ILE A 61 8.26 -0.42 -3.51
C ILE A 61 6.96 -0.85 -2.83
N VAL A 62 5.88 -0.97 -3.59
CA VAL A 62 4.59 -1.41 -3.06
C VAL A 62 4.51 -2.93 -3.14
N CYS A 63 4.42 -3.59 -2.00
CA CYS A 63 4.36 -5.04 -1.90
C CYS A 63 3.01 -5.53 -1.37
N SER A 64 2.61 -6.74 -1.73
CA SER A 64 1.56 -7.51 -1.04
C SER A 64 2.18 -8.60 -0.18
N ARG A 65 1.61 -8.84 1.01
CA ARG A 65 1.93 -10.02 1.82
C ARG A 65 1.13 -11.22 1.31
N SER A 66 1.83 -12.25 0.85
CA SER A 66 1.18 -13.47 0.39
C SER A 66 0.54 -14.21 1.57
N PRO A 67 -0.76 -14.55 1.49
CA PRO A 67 -1.43 -15.31 2.56
C PRO A 67 -0.93 -16.75 2.66
N LEU A 68 -0.24 -17.25 1.63
CA LEU A 68 0.23 -18.64 1.57
C LEU A 68 1.51 -18.87 2.38
N ASN A 69 2.37 -17.87 2.49
CA ASN A 69 3.71 -18.01 3.08
C ASN A 69 4.18 -16.80 3.89
N GLY A 70 3.36 -15.75 4.02
CA GLY A 70 3.70 -14.53 4.74
C GLY A 70 4.77 -13.67 4.04
N LYS A 71 5.31 -14.08 2.89
CA LYS A 71 6.37 -13.33 2.18
C LYS A 71 5.81 -12.13 1.45
N LEU A 72 6.64 -11.11 1.32
CA LEU A 72 6.34 -9.92 0.53
C LEU A 72 6.68 -10.15 -0.94
N TYR A 73 5.78 -9.70 -1.81
CA TYR A 73 5.96 -9.72 -3.26
C TYR A 73 5.62 -8.33 -3.82
N PRO A 74 6.51 -7.72 -4.63
CA PRO A 74 6.22 -6.46 -5.29
C PRO A 74 4.98 -6.57 -6.18
N LEU A 75 4.09 -5.59 -6.08
CA LEU A 75 2.98 -5.46 -7.01
C LEU A 75 3.55 -5.12 -8.40
N ARG A 76 3.21 -5.94 -9.38
CA ARG A 76 3.59 -5.74 -10.79
C ARG A 76 2.40 -5.68 -11.72
N LEU A 77 1.30 -6.33 -11.33
CA LEU A 77 0.06 -6.39 -12.11
C LEU A 77 -0.89 -5.28 -11.67
N GLN A 78 -1.78 -4.89 -12.57
CA GLN A 78 -2.86 -3.97 -12.25
C GLN A 78 -3.68 -4.48 -11.06
N LEU A 79 -4.13 -3.55 -10.22
CA LEU A 79 -4.97 -3.85 -9.08
C LEU A 79 -6.31 -4.44 -9.55
N PRO A 80 -6.94 -5.33 -8.76
CA PRO A 80 -8.22 -5.92 -9.11
C PRO A 80 -9.29 -4.86 -9.46
N PRO A 81 -10.17 -5.06 -10.44
CA PRO A 81 -11.12 -4.01 -10.87
C PRO A 81 -12.24 -3.70 -9.85
N ASN A 82 -12.47 -4.55 -8.85
CA ASN A 82 -13.71 -4.57 -8.06
C ASN A 82 -13.76 -3.64 -6.83
N ASN A 83 -13.00 -2.54 -6.79
CA ASN A 83 -12.85 -1.66 -5.62
C ASN A 83 -12.65 -2.40 -4.28
N VAL A 84 -12.08 -3.61 -4.34
CA VAL A 84 -11.89 -4.46 -3.18
C VAL A 84 -10.88 -3.82 -2.25
N THR A 85 -11.14 -3.91 -0.95
CA THR A 85 -10.19 -3.51 0.09
C THR A 85 -8.91 -4.32 -0.04
N MET A 86 -7.76 -3.65 0.08
CA MET A 86 -6.44 -4.28 -0.05
C MET A 86 -5.55 -3.93 1.13
N GLN A 87 -4.62 -4.82 1.44
CA GLN A 87 -3.49 -4.56 2.34
C GLN A 87 -2.19 -4.60 1.55
N VAL A 88 -1.35 -3.60 1.74
CA VAL A 88 -0.02 -3.52 1.11
C VAL A 88 1.03 -3.14 2.14
N VAL A 89 2.28 -3.35 1.79
CA VAL A 89 3.45 -2.94 2.56
C VAL A 89 4.31 -2.04 1.68
N LEU A 90 4.63 -0.85 2.19
CA LEU A 90 5.54 0.09 1.55
C LEU A 90 6.95 -0.25 1.99
N VAL A 91 7.78 -0.67 1.05
CA VAL A 91 9.17 -1.01 1.32
C VAL A 91 10.04 0.15 0.86
N LEU A 92 10.84 0.69 1.78
CA LEU A 92 11.81 1.74 1.45
C LEU A 92 12.96 1.14 0.63
N PRO A 93 13.47 1.84 -0.40
CA PRO A 93 14.49 1.30 -1.31
C PRO A 93 15.81 0.92 -0.60
N PHE A 94 16.11 1.56 0.54
CA PHE A 94 17.34 1.31 1.31
C PHE A 94 17.15 0.32 2.48
N SER A 95 15.93 -0.20 2.66
CA SER A 95 15.65 -1.14 3.76
C SER A 95 16.30 -2.50 3.52
N LYS A 96 16.58 -3.23 4.60
CA LYS A 96 16.98 -4.64 4.52
C LYS A 96 16.03 -5.48 3.65
N VAL A 97 14.72 -5.24 3.76
CA VAL A 97 13.68 -5.93 2.98
C VAL A 97 13.85 -5.68 1.48
N ALA A 98 14.13 -4.46 1.05
CA ALA A 98 14.38 -4.16 -0.36
C ALA A 98 15.57 -4.97 -0.90
N ARG A 99 16.66 -5.04 -0.14
CA ARG A 99 17.86 -5.83 -0.52
C ARG A 99 17.56 -7.33 -0.61
N GLU A 100 16.70 -7.85 0.27
CA GLU A 100 16.25 -9.24 0.21
C GLU A 100 15.36 -9.51 -1.02
N LEU A 101 14.53 -8.54 -1.42
CA LEU A 101 13.73 -8.64 -2.64
C LEU A 101 14.62 -8.62 -3.89
N GLU A 102 15.63 -7.76 -3.94
CA GLU A 102 16.67 -7.75 -4.99
C GLU A 102 17.41 -9.08 -5.05
N ALA A 103 17.88 -9.60 -3.91
CA ALA A 103 18.59 -10.89 -3.85
C ALA A 103 17.73 -12.08 -4.32
N GLN A 104 16.41 -11.98 -4.21
CA GLN A 104 15.45 -12.97 -4.71
C GLN A 104 15.05 -12.75 -6.18
N GLY A 105 15.53 -11.68 -6.84
CA GLY A 105 15.19 -11.34 -8.22
C GLY A 105 13.79 -10.72 -8.39
N PHE A 106 13.24 -10.15 -7.33
CA PHE A 106 11.94 -9.47 -7.36
C PHE A 106 12.00 -7.99 -7.72
N LEU A 107 13.20 -7.41 -7.73
CA LEU A 107 13.49 -6.05 -8.17
C LEU A 107 14.57 -6.14 -9.25
#